data_AF-A0A3A1Y7A5-F1
#
_entry.id   AF-A0A3A1Y7A5-F1
#
_cell.length_a   1.000
_cell.length_b   1.000
_cell.length_c   1.000
_cell.angle_alpha   90.00
_cell.angle_beta   90.00
_cell.angle_gamma   90.00
#
_symmetry.space_group_name_H-M   'P 1'
#
loop_
_entity.id
_entity.type
_entity.pdbx_description
1 polymer ?
#
loop_
_entity_poly.entity_id
_entity_poly.type
_entity_poly.pdbx_seq_one_letter_code
_entity_poly.pdbx_strand_id
1 'polypeptide(L)'
;MKKISLTAIVGAVIGLLLFNLVGAIIGAFIGLMIDKRAQRNTAQNAEIFHRQVTNLAEIIGSLLRRSGNATTSNINDAKTLFIEEISKTYPFLDAHEIASSIDRAATDRNFDDNVSINSLRNTFALTSESRSAIYFITIVIYVYCNAVRSHGDQHLYDYIFALGTALGIPHPIIMVLLARSTDFGQNGNRSGSWSDSYYTGGGSYNNDNSYQRNHYNPNADTQKELQEAYKILGVDENVTKEELRKVKRRLLAKWHPDKAPDGKKDEYTEMSQKINAAIDLITVVKGF
;
A
#
# COMPACT_ATOMS: atom_id res chain seq x y z
N MET A 1 -27.10 3.90 -31.76
CA MET A 1 -26.12 3.92 -32.86
C MET A 1 -24.84 3.24 -32.36
N LYS A 2 -24.41 2.11 -32.95
CA LYS A 2 -23.19 1.40 -32.54
C LYS A 2 -21.98 2.28 -32.87
N LYS A 3 -21.27 2.78 -31.85
CA LYS A 3 -19.99 3.48 -32.04
C LYS A 3 -19.03 2.48 -32.70
N ILE A 4 -18.49 2.85 -33.87
CA ILE A 4 -17.47 2.06 -34.56
C ILE A 4 -16.23 2.06 -33.68
N SER A 5 -15.65 0.88 -33.46
CA SER A 5 -14.59 0.72 -32.48
C SER A 5 -13.26 1.25 -33.04
N LEU A 6 -12.65 2.20 -32.32
CA LEU A 6 -11.50 2.96 -32.82
C LEU A 6 -10.31 2.02 -33.14
N THR A 7 -10.13 0.96 -32.35
CA THR A 7 -9.06 -0.02 -32.58
C THR A 7 -9.33 -0.92 -33.80
N ALA A 8 -10.59 -1.16 -34.16
CA ALA A 8 -10.93 -1.84 -35.40
C ALA A 8 -10.63 -0.98 -36.63
N ILE A 9 -10.84 0.35 -36.53
CA ILE A 9 -10.47 1.29 -37.59
C ILE A 9 -8.94 1.34 -37.73
N VAL A 10 -8.22 1.50 -36.62
CA VAL A 10 -6.74 1.51 -36.64
C VAL A 10 -6.19 0.19 -37.17
N GLY A 11 -6.74 -0.95 -36.72
CA GLY A 11 -6.38 -2.27 -37.23
C GLY A 11 -6.64 -2.42 -38.72
N ALA A 12 -7.78 -1.93 -39.21
CA ALA A 12 -8.12 -1.94 -40.64
C ALA A 12 -7.14 -1.10 -41.47
N VAL A 13 -6.75 0.09 -40.98
CA VAL A 13 -5.80 0.98 -41.65
C VAL A 13 -4.41 0.37 -41.73
N ILE A 14 -3.92 -0.19 -40.61
CA ILE A 14 -2.62 -0.89 -40.58
C ILE A 14 -2.65 -2.12 -41.50
N GLY A 15 -3.74 -2.88 -41.48
CA GLY A 15 -3.92 -4.02 -42.36
C GLY A 15 -3.98 -3.65 -43.84
N LEU A 16 -4.65 -2.55 -44.17
CA LEU A 16 -4.75 -2.03 -45.54
C LEU A 16 -3.38 -1.63 -46.09
N LEU A 17 -2.52 -1.03 -45.26
CA LEU A 17 -1.16 -0.64 -45.64
C LEU A 17 -0.23 -1.83 -45.89
N LEU A 18 -0.42 -2.96 -45.21
CA LEU A 18 0.48 -4.12 -45.32
C LEU A 18 0.07 -5.13 -46.41
N PHE A 19 -1.23 -5.40 -46.57
CA PHE A 19 -1.73 -6.46 -47.46
C PHE A 19 -2.97 -6.04 -48.28
N ASN A 20 -3.14 -4.74 -48.54
CA ASN A 20 -4.27 -4.18 -49.28
C ASN A 20 -5.64 -4.61 -48.66
N LEU A 21 -6.66 -4.79 -49.48
CA LEU A 21 -8.05 -4.99 -49.04
C LEU A 21 -8.24 -6.25 -48.16
N VAL A 22 -7.45 -7.30 -48.40
CA VAL A 22 -7.45 -8.51 -47.57
C VAL A 22 -6.85 -8.23 -46.19
N GLY A 23 -5.76 -7.47 -46.13
CA GLY A 23 -5.16 -7.03 -44.87
C GLY A 23 -6.09 -6.14 -44.06
N ALA A 24 -6.86 -5.27 -44.71
CA ALA A 24 -7.84 -4.41 -44.05
C ALA A 24 -8.91 -5.21 -43.29
N ILE A 25 -9.41 -6.30 -43.88
CA ILE A 25 -10.41 -7.18 -43.26
C ILE A 25 -9.80 -7.92 -42.04
N ILE A 26 -8.59 -8.47 -42.20
CA ILE A 26 -7.88 -9.18 -41.12
C ILE A 26 -7.54 -8.21 -39.98
N GLY A 27 -7.06 -7.02 -40.30
CA GLY A 27 -6.70 -5.99 -39.33
C GLY A 27 -7.93 -5.45 -38.58
N ALA A 28 -9.06 -5.25 -39.26
CA ALA A 28 -10.32 -4.90 -38.62
C ALA A 28 -10.79 -6.00 -37.65
N PHE A 29 -10.67 -7.26 -38.05
CA PHE A 29 -11.02 -8.41 -37.23
C PHE A 29 -10.15 -8.53 -35.97
N ILE A 30 -8.82 -8.33 -36.11
CA ILE A 30 -7.87 -8.30 -34.99
C ILE A 30 -8.18 -7.13 -34.06
N GLY A 31 -8.46 -5.94 -34.59
CA GLY A 31 -8.84 -4.77 -33.79
C GLY A 31 -10.13 -5.01 -33.00
N LEU A 32 -11.15 -5.62 -33.61
CA LEU A 32 -12.38 -6.01 -32.90
C LEU A 32 -12.12 -7.06 -31.80
N MET A 33 -11.17 -7.98 -32.01
CA MET A 33 -10.76 -8.96 -31.00
C MET A 33 -10.01 -8.31 -29.84
N ILE A 34 -9.15 -7.33 -30.12
CA ILE A 34 -8.45 -6.52 -29.12
C ILE A 34 -9.44 -5.69 -28.32
N ASP A 35 -10.41 -5.02 -28.96
CA ASP A 35 -11.46 -4.28 -28.25
C ASP A 35 -12.33 -5.18 -27.38
N LYS A 36 -12.73 -6.35 -27.88
CA LYS A 36 -13.48 -7.32 -27.07
C LYS A 36 -12.66 -7.84 -25.90
N ARG A 37 -11.35 -8.03 -26.07
CA ARG A 37 -10.45 -8.46 -24.98
C ARG A 37 -10.20 -7.33 -23.99
N ALA A 38 -9.99 -6.11 -24.45
CA ALA A 38 -9.81 -4.92 -23.63
C ALA A 38 -11.08 -4.61 -22.82
N GLN A 39 -12.26 -4.65 -23.45
CA GLN A 39 -13.54 -4.47 -22.74
C GLN A 39 -13.80 -5.59 -21.73
N ARG A 40 -13.47 -6.85 -22.05
CA ARG A 40 -13.54 -7.96 -21.09
C ARG A 40 -12.59 -7.75 -19.93
N ASN A 41 -11.36 -7.30 -20.18
CA ASN A 41 -10.38 -7.00 -19.13
C ASN A 41 -10.83 -5.82 -18.26
N THR A 42 -11.37 -4.74 -18.83
CA THR A 42 -11.88 -3.59 -18.07
C THR A 42 -13.08 -3.97 -17.21
N ALA A 43 -14.02 -4.76 -17.74
CA ALA A 43 -15.17 -5.24 -16.98
C ALA A 43 -14.76 -6.21 -15.86
N GLN A 44 -13.85 -7.14 -16.15
CA GLN A 44 -13.30 -8.07 -15.16
C GLN A 44 -12.53 -7.33 -14.06
N ASN A 45 -11.74 -6.32 -14.41
CA ASN A 45 -11.02 -5.49 -13.45
C ASN A 45 -12.01 -4.70 -12.58
N ALA A 46 -13.06 -4.12 -13.16
CA ALA A 46 -14.10 -3.41 -12.40
C ALA A 46 -14.82 -4.33 -11.39
N GLU A 47 -15.14 -5.56 -11.78
CA GLU A 47 -15.75 -6.55 -10.90
C GLU A 47 -14.80 -6.97 -9.76
N ILE A 48 -13.52 -7.17 -10.07
CA ILE A 48 -12.48 -7.47 -9.09
C ILE A 48 -12.36 -6.34 -8.06
N PHE A 49 -12.32 -5.09 -8.52
CA PHE A 49 -12.24 -3.93 -7.63
C PHE A 49 -13.50 -3.78 -6.77
N HIS A 50 -14.68 -3.98 -7.35
CA HIS A 50 -15.94 -3.97 -6.60
C HIS A 50 -15.89 -4.96 -5.43
N ARG A 51 -15.51 -6.22 -5.70
CA ARG A 51 -15.35 -7.22 -4.64
C ARG A 51 -14.31 -6.82 -3.59
N GLN A 52 -13.19 -6.23 -4.00
CA GLN A 52 -12.18 -5.75 -3.05
C GLN A 52 -12.75 -4.70 -2.10
N VAL A 53 -13.46 -3.70 -2.64
CA VAL A 53 -14.06 -2.64 -1.82
C VAL A 53 -15.14 -3.18 -0.90
N THR A 54 -16.01 -4.09 -1.38
CA THR A 54 -17.03 -4.74 -0.54
C THR A 54 -16.39 -5.52 0.60
N ASN A 55 -15.33 -6.30 0.33
CA ASN A 55 -14.62 -7.04 1.38
C ASN A 55 -13.98 -6.09 2.42
N LEU A 56 -13.49 -4.92 2.01
CA LEU A 56 -12.95 -3.92 2.95
C LEU A 56 -14.03 -3.32 3.84
N ALA A 57 -15.18 -3.00 3.26
CA ALA A 57 -16.33 -2.51 4.03
C ALA A 57 -16.79 -3.54 5.07
N GLU A 58 -16.85 -4.83 4.69
CA GLU A 58 -17.15 -5.92 5.61
C GLU A 58 -16.11 -6.04 6.73
N ILE A 59 -14.82 -5.87 6.43
CA ILE A 59 -13.74 -5.88 7.42
C ILE A 59 -13.86 -4.69 8.38
N ILE A 60 -14.19 -3.49 7.88
CA ILE A 60 -14.41 -2.29 8.71
C ILE A 60 -15.60 -2.50 9.65
N GLY A 61 -16.73 -3.01 9.13
CA GLY A 61 -17.90 -3.31 9.96
C GLY A 61 -17.60 -4.36 11.03
N SER A 62 -16.91 -5.44 10.65
CA SER A 62 -16.50 -6.51 11.57
C SER A 62 -15.54 -6.01 12.65
N LEU A 63 -14.61 -5.12 12.30
CA LEU A 63 -13.69 -4.49 13.24
C LEU A 63 -14.44 -3.61 14.26
N LEU A 64 -15.37 -2.75 13.80
CA LEU A 64 -16.22 -1.95 14.70
C LEU A 64 -17.01 -2.84 15.66
N ARG A 65 -17.54 -3.97 15.16
CA ARG A 65 -18.28 -4.95 15.98
C ARG A 65 -17.39 -5.59 17.03
N ARG A 66 -16.25 -6.15 16.61
CA ARG A 66 -15.31 -6.87 17.48
C ARG A 66 -14.68 -5.98 18.54
N SER A 67 -14.45 -4.71 18.24
CA SER A 67 -13.94 -3.75 19.22
C SER A 67 -15.00 -3.20 20.16
N GLY A 68 -16.28 -3.61 20.02
CA GLY A 68 -17.39 -3.06 20.80
C GLY A 68 -17.78 -1.62 20.45
N ASN A 69 -17.24 -1.06 19.36
CA ASN A 69 -17.46 0.33 18.93
C ASN A 69 -18.49 0.47 17.80
N ALA A 70 -19.30 -0.58 17.56
CA ALA A 70 -20.39 -0.60 16.57
C ALA A 70 -21.63 0.20 17.04
N THR A 71 -21.44 1.46 17.40
CA THR A 71 -22.54 2.39 17.66
C THR A 71 -23.09 2.93 16.34
N THR A 72 -24.37 3.33 16.32
CA THR A 72 -24.98 3.93 15.12
C THR A 72 -24.19 5.15 14.60
N SER A 73 -23.62 5.95 15.51
CA SER A 73 -22.77 7.08 15.13
C SER A 73 -21.50 6.62 14.44
N ASN A 74 -20.73 5.71 15.06
CA ASN A 74 -19.46 5.26 14.51
C ASN A 74 -19.65 4.52 13.18
N ILE A 75 -20.74 3.77 13.04
CA ILE A 75 -21.07 3.08 11.79
C ILE A 75 -21.39 4.09 10.67
N ASN A 76 -22.13 5.15 10.96
CA ASN A 76 -22.42 6.22 9.98
C ASN A 76 -21.18 7.05 9.64
N ASP A 77 -20.34 7.36 10.63
CA ASP A 77 -19.06 8.06 10.42
C ASP A 77 -18.14 7.19 9.55
N ALA A 78 -18.03 5.89 9.83
CA ALA A 78 -17.23 4.95 9.04
C ALA A 78 -17.73 4.82 7.60
N LYS A 79 -19.05 4.75 7.37
CA LYS A 79 -19.65 4.76 6.03
C LYS A 79 -19.25 6.00 5.26
N THR A 80 -19.40 7.18 5.87
CA THR A 80 -19.09 8.46 5.23
C THR A 80 -17.62 8.53 4.83
N LEU A 81 -16.72 8.23 5.78
CA LEU A 81 -15.27 8.27 5.55
C LEU A 81 -14.81 7.25 4.50
N PHE A 82 -15.35 6.04 4.55
CA PHE A 82 -14.98 4.99 3.60
C PHE A 82 -15.47 5.32 2.19
N ILE A 83 -16.73 5.76 2.04
CA ILE A 83 -17.27 6.17 0.73
C ILE A 83 -16.50 7.36 0.17
N GLU A 84 -16.13 8.33 1.01
CA GLU A 84 -15.32 9.46 0.57
C GLU A 84 -13.95 9.00 0.05
N GLU A 85 -13.26 8.14 0.79
CA GLU A 85 -11.92 7.64 0.40
C GLU A 85 -11.97 6.78 -0.87
N ILE A 86 -12.98 5.92 -0.97
CA ILE A 86 -13.18 5.05 -2.12
C ILE A 86 -13.64 5.85 -3.34
N SER A 87 -14.52 6.83 -3.20
CA SER A 87 -15.02 7.63 -4.33
C SER A 87 -13.95 8.48 -5.00
N LYS A 88 -12.94 8.94 -4.24
CA LYS A 88 -11.73 9.59 -4.80
C LYS A 88 -10.98 8.68 -5.76
N THR A 89 -11.02 7.38 -5.49
CA THR A 89 -10.30 6.37 -6.25
C THR A 89 -11.17 5.69 -7.33
N TYR A 90 -12.45 5.47 -7.04
CA TYR A 90 -13.37 4.63 -7.79
C TYR A 90 -14.74 5.32 -7.92
N PRO A 91 -14.89 6.29 -8.84
CA PRO A 91 -16.07 7.14 -8.93
C PRO A 91 -17.35 6.42 -9.44
N PHE A 92 -17.23 5.17 -9.87
CA PHE A 92 -18.32 4.37 -10.47
C PHE A 92 -18.95 3.35 -9.51
N LEU A 93 -18.51 3.28 -8.26
CA LEU A 93 -19.04 2.33 -7.28
C LEU A 93 -20.35 2.81 -6.67
N ASP A 94 -21.26 1.85 -6.41
CA ASP A 94 -22.51 2.14 -5.72
C ASP A 94 -22.26 2.32 -4.22
N ALA A 95 -22.30 3.58 -3.78
CA ALA A 95 -22.11 3.96 -2.38
C ALA A 95 -23.14 3.29 -1.44
N HIS A 96 -24.35 3.01 -1.92
CA HIS A 96 -25.39 2.39 -1.10
C HIS A 96 -25.06 0.92 -0.80
N GLU A 97 -24.61 0.18 -1.81
CA GLU A 97 -24.20 -1.21 -1.64
C GLU A 97 -23.04 -1.31 -0.65
N ILE A 98 -22.02 -0.47 -0.82
CA ILE A 98 -20.86 -0.43 0.08
C ILE A 98 -21.29 -0.06 1.52
N ALA A 99 -22.13 0.95 1.69
CA ALA A 99 -22.67 1.31 2.99
C ALA A 99 -23.39 0.14 3.68
N SER A 100 -24.23 -0.58 2.92
CA SER A 100 -25.00 -1.71 3.44
C SER A 100 -24.11 -2.87 3.90
N SER A 101 -22.95 -3.06 3.27
CA SER A 101 -21.99 -4.09 3.68
C SER A 101 -21.31 -3.78 5.01
N ILE A 102 -21.02 -2.50 5.29
CA ILE A 102 -20.54 -2.05 6.62
C ILE A 102 -21.63 -2.30 7.67
N ASP A 103 -22.87 -1.90 7.39
CA ASP A 103 -24.00 -2.06 8.32
C ASP A 103 -24.22 -3.53 8.67
N ARG A 104 -24.27 -4.41 7.66
CA ARG A 104 -24.47 -5.85 7.85
C ARG A 104 -23.34 -6.44 8.69
N ALA A 105 -22.08 -6.17 8.33
CA ALA A 105 -20.95 -6.70 9.08
C ALA A 105 -20.84 -6.12 10.50
N ALA A 106 -21.24 -4.87 10.73
CA ALA A 106 -21.23 -4.27 12.06
C ALA A 106 -22.33 -4.83 13.00
N THR A 107 -23.48 -5.22 12.44
CA THR A 107 -24.67 -5.61 13.22
C THR A 107 -24.84 -7.12 13.38
N ASP A 108 -24.44 -7.92 12.39
CA ASP A 108 -24.56 -9.37 12.43
C ASP A 108 -23.48 -10.00 13.32
N ARG A 109 -23.89 -10.59 14.45
CA ARG A 109 -22.99 -11.24 15.41
C ARG A 109 -22.29 -12.47 14.85
N ASN A 110 -22.92 -13.15 13.90
CA ASN A 110 -22.42 -14.40 13.31
C ASN A 110 -21.67 -14.18 12.00
N PHE A 111 -21.48 -12.92 11.59
CA PHE A 111 -20.78 -12.61 10.35
C PHE A 111 -19.31 -13.06 10.43
N ASP A 112 -18.91 -13.88 9.46
CA ASP A 112 -17.56 -14.43 9.32
C ASP A 112 -16.72 -13.59 8.36
N ASP A 113 -15.86 -12.74 8.94
CA ASP A 113 -14.92 -11.89 8.22
C ASP A 113 -13.76 -12.67 7.57
N ASN A 114 -13.53 -13.93 7.94
CA ASN A 114 -12.51 -14.75 7.29
C ASN A 114 -12.82 -14.95 5.80
N VAL A 115 -14.09 -14.98 5.42
CA VAL A 115 -14.50 -15.06 4.01
C VAL A 115 -14.01 -13.85 3.23
N SER A 116 -14.25 -12.64 3.76
CA SER A 116 -13.84 -11.37 3.16
C SER A 116 -12.30 -11.25 3.10
N ILE A 117 -11.61 -11.64 4.18
CA ILE A 117 -10.14 -11.63 4.28
C ILE A 117 -9.52 -12.58 3.25
N ASN A 118 -10.02 -13.82 3.17
CA ASN A 118 -9.54 -14.81 2.21
C ASN A 118 -9.83 -14.37 0.77
N SER A 119 -11.01 -13.79 0.53
CA SER A 119 -11.33 -13.23 -0.78
C SER A 119 -10.35 -12.11 -1.17
N LEU A 120 -10.03 -11.18 -0.26
CA LEU A 120 -9.03 -10.12 -0.53
C LEU A 120 -7.65 -10.69 -0.82
N ARG A 121 -7.16 -11.60 0.03
CA ARG A 121 -5.88 -12.29 -0.14
C ARG A 121 -5.77 -12.95 -1.52
N ASN A 122 -6.80 -13.69 -1.92
CA ASN A 122 -6.81 -14.37 -3.21
C ASN A 122 -6.78 -13.37 -4.37
N THR A 123 -7.53 -12.28 -4.27
CA THR A 123 -7.53 -11.25 -5.31
C THR A 123 -6.18 -10.55 -5.47
N PHE A 124 -5.48 -10.28 -4.37
CA PHE A 124 -4.12 -9.73 -4.41
C PHE A 124 -3.09 -10.68 -5.01
N ALA A 125 -3.20 -11.98 -4.71
CA ALA A 125 -2.30 -12.98 -5.26
C ALA A 125 -2.46 -13.16 -6.79
N LEU A 126 -3.66 -12.89 -7.32
CA LEU A 126 -4.03 -13.15 -8.71
C LEU A 126 -3.82 -11.96 -9.65
N THR A 127 -3.60 -10.75 -9.14
CA THR A 127 -3.60 -9.52 -9.96
C THR A 127 -2.38 -8.65 -9.68
N SER A 128 -1.52 -8.46 -10.69
CA SER A 128 -0.37 -7.56 -10.63
C SER A 128 -0.75 -6.08 -10.63
N GLU A 129 -2.00 -5.74 -10.94
CA GLU A 129 -2.53 -4.37 -10.99
C GLU A 129 -3.35 -3.97 -9.76
N SER A 130 -3.57 -4.87 -8.80
CA SER A 130 -4.29 -4.51 -7.58
C SER A 130 -3.46 -3.59 -6.69
N ARG A 131 -4.12 -2.60 -6.05
CA ARG A 131 -3.46 -1.76 -5.04
C ARG A 131 -2.92 -2.64 -3.92
N SER A 132 -1.74 -2.30 -3.40
CA SER A 132 -1.05 -3.13 -2.42
C SER A 132 -1.89 -3.32 -1.16
N ALA A 133 -1.81 -4.50 -0.54
CA ALA A 133 -2.50 -4.81 0.72
C ALA A 133 -2.21 -3.77 1.83
N ILE A 134 -1.04 -3.12 1.77
CA ILE A 134 -0.64 -1.99 2.61
C ILE A 134 -1.63 -0.82 2.52
N TYR A 135 -2.04 -0.44 1.32
CA TYR A 135 -3.00 0.66 1.12
C TYR A 135 -4.34 0.34 1.77
N PHE A 136 -4.83 -0.89 1.61
CA PHE A 136 -6.10 -1.31 2.17
C PHE A 136 -6.07 -1.36 3.70
N ILE A 137 -5.00 -1.86 4.31
CA ILE A 137 -4.84 -1.78 5.77
C ILE A 137 -4.82 -0.33 6.24
N THR A 138 -4.14 0.55 5.51
CA THR A 138 -4.09 1.98 5.85
C THR A 138 -5.49 2.59 5.85
N ILE A 139 -6.34 2.25 4.87
CA ILE A 139 -7.74 2.69 4.86
C ILE A 139 -8.51 2.15 6.06
N VAL A 140 -8.39 0.85 6.38
CA VAL A 140 -9.11 0.26 7.51
C VAL A 140 -8.73 0.96 8.82
N ILE A 141 -7.44 1.21 9.04
CA ILE A 141 -6.98 1.93 10.25
C ILE A 141 -7.50 3.37 10.24
N TYR A 142 -7.36 4.09 9.13
CA TYR A 142 -7.83 5.47 8.98
C TYR A 142 -9.33 5.60 9.27
N VAL A 143 -10.17 4.78 8.63
CA VAL A 143 -11.62 4.82 8.79
C VAL A 143 -12.00 4.51 10.23
N TYR A 144 -11.41 3.47 10.82
CA TYR A 144 -11.71 3.08 12.19
C TYR A 144 -11.35 4.18 13.20
N CYS A 145 -10.11 4.69 13.16
CA CYS A 145 -9.62 5.67 14.12
C CYS A 145 -10.42 6.98 14.07
N ASN A 146 -10.78 7.44 12.87
CA ASN A 146 -11.57 8.65 12.70
C ASN A 146 -13.05 8.44 13.07
N ALA A 147 -13.64 7.29 12.72
CA ALA A 147 -15.03 6.99 13.06
C ALA A 147 -15.25 6.81 14.57
N VAL A 148 -14.32 6.12 15.24
CA VAL A 148 -14.38 5.89 16.69
C VAL A 148 -13.84 7.09 17.48
N ARG A 149 -13.14 8.01 16.81
CA ARG A 149 -12.40 9.13 17.43
C ARG A 149 -11.39 8.62 18.46
N SER A 150 -10.65 7.58 18.09
CA SER A 150 -9.61 6.98 18.91
C SER A 150 -8.27 6.97 18.20
N HIS A 151 -7.20 7.12 18.97
CA HIS A 151 -5.84 6.90 18.49
C HIS A 151 -5.46 5.41 18.53
N GLY A 152 -6.43 4.51 18.32
CA GLY A 152 -6.27 3.07 18.35
C GLY A 152 -6.44 2.44 19.75
N ASP A 153 -7.11 1.30 19.79
CA ASP A 153 -7.33 0.47 20.98
C ASP A 153 -6.70 -0.93 20.81
N GLN A 154 -6.67 -1.72 21.88
CA GLN A 154 -6.09 -3.07 21.83
C GLN A 154 -6.79 -3.96 20.79
N HIS A 155 -8.11 -3.83 20.68
CA HIS A 155 -8.90 -4.60 19.71
C HIS A 155 -8.54 -4.27 18.27
N LEU A 156 -8.31 -2.99 17.94
CA LEU A 156 -7.79 -2.57 16.65
C LEU A 156 -6.43 -3.21 16.38
N TYR A 157 -5.50 -3.15 17.33
CA TYR A 157 -4.15 -3.67 17.12
C TYR A 157 -4.16 -5.16 16.84
N ASP A 158 -4.82 -5.95 17.71
CA ASP A 158 -4.92 -7.40 17.56
C ASP A 158 -5.56 -7.78 16.21
N TYR A 159 -6.61 -7.05 15.81
CA TYR A 159 -7.30 -7.29 14.55
C TYR A 159 -6.45 -6.91 13.33
N ILE A 160 -5.76 -5.78 13.35
CA ILE A 160 -4.90 -5.33 12.24
C ILE A 160 -3.67 -6.23 12.08
N PHE A 161 -3.11 -6.75 13.17
CA PHE A 161 -2.05 -7.76 13.10
C PHE A 161 -2.54 -9.08 12.48
N ALA A 162 -3.70 -9.57 12.91
CA ALA A 162 -4.30 -10.77 12.32
C ALA A 162 -4.61 -10.57 10.83
N LEU A 163 -5.23 -9.44 10.49
CA LEU A 163 -5.57 -9.07 9.12
C LEU A 163 -4.30 -8.95 8.24
N GLY A 164 -3.29 -8.20 8.69
CA GLY A 164 -2.06 -8.03 7.92
C GLY A 164 -1.29 -9.33 7.72
N THR A 165 -1.26 -10.19 8.73
CA THR A 165 -0.67 -11.54 8.60
C THR A 165 -1.44 -12.37 7.58
N ALA A 166 -2.78 -12.35 7.62
CA ALA A 166 -3.63 -13.05 6.67
C ALA A 166 -3.46 -12.53 5.23
N LEU A 167 -3.18 -11.23 5.06
CA LEU A 167 -2.89 -10.61 3.78
C LEU A 167 -1.42 -10.78 3.33
N GLY A 168 -0.57 -11.43 4.13
CA GLY A 168 0.83 -11.68 3.81
C GLY A 168 1.76 -10.47 4.00
N ILE A 169 1.34 -9.48 4.79
CA ILE A 169 2.15 -8.31 5.11
C ILE A 169 3.10 -8.65 6.27
N PRO A 170 4.41 -8.42 6.13
CA PRO A 170 5.38 -8.60 7.20
C PRO A 170 5.01 -7.79 8.46
N HIS A 171 5.17 -8.42 9.62
CA HIS A 171 4.86 -7.81 10.93
C HIS A 171 5.48 -6.42 11.15
N PRO A 172 6.76 -6.16 10.80
CA PRO A 172 7.35 -4.83 10.97
C PRO A 172 6.64 -3.73 10.16
N ILE A 173 6.09 -4.06 8.98
CA ILE A 173 5.36 -3.11 8.15
C ILE A 173 4.02 -2.76 8.81
N ILE A 174 3.32 -3.76 9.38
CA ILE A 174 2.06 -3.53 10.10
C ILE A 174 2.29 -2.59 11.29
N MET A 175 3.39 -2.79 12.03
CA MET A 175 3.77 -1.89 13.12
C MET A 175 3.99 -0.46 12.65
N VAL A 176 4.70 -0.25 11.53
CA VAL A 176 4.92 1.09 10.96
C VAL A 176 3.60 1.74 10.54
N LEU A 177 2.68 0.98 9.93
CA LEU A 177 1.37 1.49 9.53
C LEU A 177 0.55 1.94 10.73
N LEU A 178 0.51 1.12 11.79
CA LEU A 178 -0.14 1.48 13.05
C LEU A 178 0.53 2.72 13.65
N ALA A 179 1.84 2.70 13.89
CA ALA A 179 2.59 3.82 14.47
C ALA A 179 2.44 5.16 13.71
N ARG A 180 2.23 5.12 12.39
CA ARG A 180 1.99 6.33 11.58
C ARG A 180 0.57 6.88 11.73
N SER A 181 -0.41 6.00 11.91
CA SER A 181 -1.84 6.34 11.87
C SER A 181 -2.47 6.44 13.25
N THR A 182 -1.77 5.96 14.27
CA THR A 182 -2.20 5.90 15.67
C THR A 182 -1.05 6.26 16.60
N ASP A 183 -1.36 6.52 17.88
CA ASP A 183 -0.32 6.68 18.91
C ASP A 183 0.20 5.31 19.41
N PHE A 184 0.25 4.33 18.51
CA PHE A 184 0.70 2.97 18.79
C PHE A 184 2.16 2.99 19.24
N GLY A 185 2.38 2.60 20.50
CA GLY A 185 3.70 2.64 21.15
C GLY A 185 4.06 3.97 21.83
N GLN A 186 3.20 4.99 21.80
CA GLN A 186 3.47 6.32 22.39
C GLN A 186 2.99 6.46 23.85
N ASN A 187 2.02 5.67 24.30
CA ASN A 187 1.38 5.83 25.63
C ASN A 187 2.05 5.01 26.75
N GLY A 188 3.34 5.28 26.96
CA GLY A 188 4.11 4.83 28.12
C GLY A 188 5.25 5.82 28.35
N ASN A 189 5.14 6.63 29.42
CA ASN A 189 6.08 7.67 29.81
C ASN A 189 7.55 7.34 29.52
N ARG A 190 8.28 8.31 28.93
CA ARG A 190 9.74 8.52 28.93
C ARG A 190 10.57 7.27 29.31
N SER A 191 11.33 6.75 28.33
CA SER A 191 12.29 5.62 28.42
C SER A 191 11.82 4.22 27.97
N GLY A 192 10.86 4.15 27.04
CA GLY A 192 10.55 2.92 26.30
C GLY A 192 10.93 3.06 24.82
N SER A 193 12.22 3.21 24.53
CA SER A 193 12.72 3.00 23.17
C SER A 193 12.35 1.58 22.77
N TRP A 194 11.60 1.40 21.68
CA TRP A 194 11.57 0.11 20.99
C TRP A 194 12.95 -0.11 20.38
N SER A 195 13.89 -0.53 21.24
CA SER A 195 15.18 -1.03 20.85
C SER A 195 14.96 -2.42 20.26
N ASP A 196 15.13 -2.53 18.95
CA ASP A 196 15.37 -3.81 18.28
C ASP A 196 16.63 -4.42 18.92
N SER A 197 16.44 -5.33 19.87
CA SER A 197 17.51 -6.11 20.47
C SER A 197 17.69 -7.39 19.68
N TYR A 198 18.22 -7.24 18.46
CA TYR A 198 19.12 -8.23 17.90
C TYR A 198 20.46 -7.51 17.76
N TYR A 199 21.42 -7.89 18.61
CA TYR A 199 22.77 -7.34 18.76
C TYR A 199 22.98 -6.12 19.69
N THR A 200 23.75 -6.39 20.75
CA THR A 200 24.80 -5.54 21.36
C THR A 200 24.42 -4.71 22.60
N GLY A 201 25.26 -4.83 23.63
CA GLY A 201 25.14 -4.11 24.89
C GLY A 201 25.73 -2.69 24.88
N GLY A 202 25.22 -1.90 25.81
CA GLY A 202 25.95 -0.87 26.56
C GLY A 202 26.23 0.46 25.87
N GLY A 203 25.55 1.52 26.31
CA GLY A 203 26.00 2.91 26.15
C GLY A 203 24.87 3.94 26.04
N SER A 204 24.48 4.54 27.16
CA SER A 204 23.43 5.57 27.25
C SER A 204 24.03 6.97 27.09
N TYR A 205 23.50 7.78 26.15
CA TYR A 205 23.72 9.23 26.11
C TYR A 205 22.38 9.97 26.03
N ASN A 206 22.19 10.93 26.94
CA ASN A 206 21.07 11.86 26.98
C ASN A 206 21.14 12.82 25.79
N ASN A 207 20.02 13.05 25.09
CA ASN A 207 19.91 14.08 24.07
C ASN A 207 18.82 15.08 24.45
N ASP A 208 19.28 16.26 24.82
CA ASP A 208 18.53 17.49 25.04
C ASP A 208 18.65 18.28 23.73
N ASN A 209 17.56 18.45 22.97
CA ASN A 209 17.41 19.55 22.03
C ASN A 209 15.99 19.61 21.44
N SER A 210 15.26 20.62 21.93
CA SER A 210 14.09 21.21 21.31
C SER A 210 14.47 22.03 20.08
N TYR A 211 13.89 21.74 18.90
CA TYR A 211 13.81 22.73 17.82
C TYR A 211 12.47 22.73 17.10
N GLN A 212 12.08 23.97 16.81
CA GLN A 212 10.95 24.47 16.03
C GLN A 212 10.33 23.53 14.99
N ARG A 213 9.03 23.33 15.15
CA ARG A 213 8.07 22.89 14.13
C ARG A 213 8.03 23.91 12.99
N ASN A 214 8.49 23.53 11.79
CA ASN A 214 8.38 24.34 10.57
C ASN A 214 7.51 23.62 9.52
N HIS A 215 6.77 24.40 8.75
CA HIS A 215 5.66 23.93 7.89
C HIS A 215 6.16 23.02 6.75
N TYR A 216 5.62 21.79 6.70
CA TYR A 216 5.99 20.72 5.77
C TYR A 216 5.42 20.95 4.37
N ASN A 217 6.28 21.01 3.35
CA ASN A 217 5.90 21.00 1.94
C ASN A 217 6.38 19.67 1.31
N PRO A 218 5.50 18.66 1.15
CA PRO A 218 5.88 17.26 0.89
C PRO A 218 6.61 17.01 -0.44
N ASN A 219 6.48 17.90 -1.43
CA ASN A 219 7.01 17.63 -2.78
C ASN A 219 8.46 18.10 -3.00
N ALA A 220 8.92 19.12 -2.26
CA ALA A 220 10.27 19.66 -2.43
C ALA A 220 11.33 18.84 -1.67
N ASP A 221 10.96 18.32 -0.49
CA ASP A 221 11.88 17.54 0.34
C ASP A 221 12.08 16.13 -0.21
N THR A 222 11.02 15.50 -0.75
CA THR A 222 11.12 14.18 -1.41
C THR A 222 12.11 14.18 -2.58
N GLN A 223 12.20 15.27 -3.36
CA GLN A 223 13.17 15.39 -4.44
C GLN A 223 14.62 15.54 -3.94
N LYS A 224 14.83 16.26 -2.84
CA LYS A 224 16.15 16.40 -2.22
C LYS A 224 16.63 15.08 -1.60
N GLU A 225 15.75 14.40 -0.87
CA GLU A 225 16.02 13.09 -0.27
C GLU A 225 16.31 12.03 -1.35
N LEU A 226 15.61 12.07 -2.48
CA LEU A 226 15.88 11.19 -3.62
C LEU A 226 17.25 11.46 -4.26
N GLN A 227 17.63 12.72 -4.43
CA GLN A 227 18.97 13.09 -4.93
C GLN A 227 20.08 12.65 -3.97
N GLU A 228 19.86 12.75 -2.67
CA GLU A 228 20.79 12.26 -1.65
C GLU A 228 20.90 10.73 -1.68
N ALA A 229 19.78 10.02 -1.86
CA ALA A 229 19.75 8.57 -2.01
C ALA A 229 20.58 8.11 -3.23
N TYR A 230 20.47 8.79 -4.37
CA TYR A 230 21.29 8.51 -5.56
C TYR A 230 22.79 8.74 -5.30
N LYS A 231 23.14 9.82 -4.59
CA LYS A 231 24.53 10.12 -4.22
C LYS A 231 25.13 9.10 -3.25
N ILE A 232 24.37 8.66 -2.25
CA ILE A 232 24.80 7.66 -1.26
C ILE A 232 25.08 6.31 -1.93
N LEU A 233 24.23 5.91 -2.88
CA LEU A 233 24.38 4.65 -3.60
C LEU A 233 25.36 4.73 -4.78
N GLY A 234 25.68 5.95 -5.23
CA GLY A 234 26.52 6.21 -6.40
C GLY A 234 25.88 5.71 -7.69
N VAL A 235 24.57 5.88 -7.83
CA VAL A 235 23.79 5.41 -8.98
C VAL A 235 23.05 6.57 -9.63
N ASP A 236 22.85 6.48 -10.94
CA ASP A 236 22.17 7.52 -11.71
C ASP A 236 20.66 7.54 -11.43
N GLU A 237 20.03 8.69 -11.69
CA GLU A 237 18.58 8.86 -11.60
C GLU A 237 17.81 7.90 -12.52
N ASN A 238 18.45 7.30 -13.54
CA ASN A 238 17.89 6.29 -14.43
C ASN A 238 18.23 4.84 -14.05
N VAL A 239 18.78 4.60 -12.84
CA VAL A 239 19.14 3.26 -12.36
C VAL A 239 18.02 2.24 -12.58
N THR A 240 18.34 1.08 -13.15
CA THR A 240 17.39 -0.01 -13.35
C THR A 240 17.25 -0.90 -12.11
N LYS A 241 16.15 -1.66 -12.00
CA LYS A 241 15.92 -2.60 -10.87
C LYS A 241 17.07 -3.60 -10.69
N GLU A 242 17.66 -4.07 -11.79
CA GLU A 242 18.77 -5.02 -11.74
C GLU A 242 20.07 -4.38 -11.24
N GLU A 243 20.36 -3.16 -11.68
CA GLU A 243 21.49 -2.37 -11.22
C GLU A 243 21.36 -2.02 -9.74
N LEU A 244 20.17 -1.61 -9.30
CA LEU A 244 19.89 -1.31 -7.89
C LEU A 244 20.12 -2.55 -7.01
N ARG A 245 19.72 -3.75 -7.45
CA ARG A 245 19.99 -5.01 -6.74
C ARG A 245 21.46 -5.42 -6.74
N LYS A 246 22.22 -5.10 -7.79
CA LYS A 246 23.67 -5.32 -7.82
C LYS A 246 24.38 -4.37 -6.86
N VAL A 247 23.99 -3.09 -6.86
CA VAL A 247 24.54 -2.05 -5.99
C VAL A 247 24.22 -2.32 -4.52
N LYS A 248 22.97 -2.73 -4.20
CA LYS A 248 22.58 -3.19 -2.85
C LYS A 248 23.52 -4.26 -2.33
N ARG A 249 23.71 -5.34 -3.09
CA ARG A 249 24.57 -6.46 -2.70
C ARG A 249 26.02 -6.03 -2.50
N ARG A 250 26.55 -5.20 -3.39
CA ARG A 250 27.92 -4.68 -3.31
C ARG A 250 28.15 -3.78 -2.09
N LEU A 251 27.24 -2.84 -1.84
CA LEU A 251 27.37 -1.87 -0.75
C LEU A 251 27.14 -2.50 0.62
N LEU A 252 26.15 -3.39 0.76
CA LEU A 252 25.94 -4.12 2.00
C LEU A 252 27.08 -5.11 2.28
N ALA A 253 27.68 -5.72 1.25
CA ALA A 253 28.85 -6.57 1.44
C ALA A 253 30.12 -5.80 1.86
N LYS A 254 30.18 -4.49 1.55
CA LYS A 254 31.28 -3.58 1.90
C LYS A 254 31.11 -2.95 3.28
N TRP A 255 29.87 -2.57 3.62
CA TRP A 255 29.53 -1.88 4.87
C TRP A 255 28.78 -2.79 5.85
N HIS A 256 29.00 -4.11 5.76
CA HIS A 256 28.38 -5.05 6.71
C HIS A 256 29.00 -4.86 8.10
N PRO A 257 28.20 -4.80 9.19
CA PRO A 257 28.71 -4.61 10.55
C PRO A 257 29.66 -5.72 11.00
N ASP A 258 29.53 -6.93 10.43
CA ASP A 258 30.42 -8.08 10.70
C ASP A 258 31.82 -7.95 10.06
N LYS A 259 31.99 -7.04 9.09
CA LYS A 259 33.28 -6.80 8.40
C LYS A 259 33.95 -5.51 8.86
N ALA A 260 33.43 -4.88 9.92
CA ALA A 260 33.96 -3.64 10.45
C ALA A 260 35.29 -3.91 11.19
N PRO A 261 36.35 -3.10 10.94
CA PRO A 261 37.56 -3.11 11.77
C PRO A 261 37.23 -2.78 13.23
N ASP A 262 38.04 -3.28 14.16
CA ASP A 262 37.87 -3.02 15.59
C ASP A 262 37.79 -1.52 15.88
N GLY A 263 36.70 -1.10 16.54
CA GLY A 263 36.42 0.30 16.88
C GLY A 263 35.67 1.12 15.81
N LYS A 264 35.33 0.55 14.65
CA LYS A 264 34.55 1.24 13.58
C LYS A 264 33.18 0.63 13.28
N LYS A 265 32.66 -0.18 14.21
CA LYS A 265 31.34 -0.83 14.05
C LYS A 265 30.21 0.18 13.87
N ASP A 266 30.29 1.32 14.54
CA ASP A 266 29.25 2.35 14.51
C ASP A 266 29.17 3.00 13.11
N GLU A 267 30.32 3.36 12.53
CA GLU A 267 30.39 3.92 11.18
C GLU A 267 29.84 2.96 10.10
N TYR A 268 30.15 1.66 10.23
CA TYR A 268 29.66 0.63 9.30
C TYR A 268 28.16 0.42 9.46
N THR A 269 27.66 0.47 10.70
CA THR A 269 26.24 0.32 11.01
C THR A 269 25.44 1.50 10.47
N GLU A 270 25.87 2.74 10.73
CA GLU A 270 25.24 3.95 10.19
C GLU A 270 25.22 3.95 8.66
N MET A 271 26.35 3.58 8.03
CA MET A 271 26.43 3.53 6.58
C MET A 271 25.49 2.46 6.00
N SER A 272 25.39 1.29 6.65
CA SER A 272 24.47 0.22 6.23
C SER A 272 23.00 0.66 6.32
N GLN A 273 22.64 1.41 7.36
CA GLN A 273 21.30 1.97 7.54
C GLN A 273 20.98 3.00 6.46
N LYS A 274 21.91 3.92 6.18
CA LYS A 274 21.78 4.92 5.10
C LYS A 274 21.64 4.26 3.73
N ILE A 275 22.38 3.18 3.47
CA ILE A 275 22.28 2.40 2.23
C ILE A 275 20.89 1.76 2.10
N ASN A 276 20.36 1.14 3.16
CA ASN A 276 19.04 0.52 3.11
C ASN A 276 17.93 1.55 2.92
N ALA A 277 17.96 2.65 3.67
CA ALA A 277 16.98 3.74 3.55
C ALA A 277 16.97 4.35 2.13
N ALA A 278 18.14 4.58 1.54
CA ALA A 278 18.27 5.09 0.17
C ALA A 278 17.68 4.12 -0.87
N ILE A 279 17.88 2.81 -0.71
CA ILE A 279 17.35 1.80 -1.64
C ILE A 279 15.83 1.73 -1.55
N ASP A 280 15.29 1.75 -0.33
CA ASP A 280 13.85 1.65 -0.12
C ASP A 280 13.14 2.88 -0.69
N LEU A 281 13.71 4.08 -0.50
CA LEU A 281 13.19 5.32 -1.09
C LEU A 281 13.16 5.26 -2.62
N ILE A 282 14.27 4.85 -3.26
CA ILE A 282 14.33 4.73 -4.73
C ILE A 282 13.35 3.66 -5.23
N THR A 283 13.19 2.56 -4.50
CA THR A 283 12.26 1.46 -4.86
C THR A 283 10.82 1.95 -4.84
N VAL A 284 10.43 2.70 -3.80
CA VAL A 284 9.08 3.27 -3.65
C VAL A 284 8.81 4.32 -4.74
N VAL A 285 9.75 5.22 -4.98
CA VAL A 285 9.56 6.32 -5.96
C VAL A 285 9.54 5.81 -7.40
N LYS A 286 10.38 4.83 -7.74
CA LYS A 286 10.43 4.27 -9.11
C LYS A 286 9.44 3.13 -9.37
N GLY A 287 8.80 2.60 -8.33
CA GLY A 287 7.85 1.49 -8.46
C GLY A 287 8.50 0.17 -8.89
N PHE A 288 9.69 -0.13 -8.37
CA PHE A 288 10.39 -1.39 -8.63
C PHE A 288 9.83 -2.58 -7.87
#